data_AF-A0A7J7QR54-F1
#
_entry.id   AF-A0A7J7QR54-F1
#
_cell.length_a   1.000
_cell.length_b   1.000
_cell.length_c   1.000
_cell.angle_alpha   90.00
_cell.angle_beta   90.00
_cell.angle_gamma   90.00
#
_symmetry.space_group_name_H-M   'P 1'
#
loop_
_entity.id
_entity.type
_entity.pdbx_description
1 polymer ?
#
loop_
_entity_poly.entity_id
_entity_poly.type
_entity_poly.pdbx_seq_one_letter_code
_entity_poly.pdbx_strand_id
1 'polypeptide(L)'
;MSLARQGVNSTQFLSRMQRGVACQAGSTGRTRLAVVGDVHDQWSAKDAAALKALDADFTLFVGDFGNERVSVVKEIASIDAPKAVILGNHDAWYTMTARARSRSPSPPTVAAAAAAAAGAQQPPPDRVQQQLDALGDCHIGYNHMQLPNSSISLVGARPFSKGGRSMRTIKEFMARLYNVRDMGESTQRMMQLIHGSVPPTNSLILMGHNGPAGLGAQRHSMCGVDWVQEAGDHGDPDLASVLQQLREAGRHVALVVFGHMHHRLRGGGSRQMVHVDDSGCVFLNAATVPRVVAAPRRGPQAQPATMHHFLVVELEDSQVQCAADTWVQVTEHAADAADSSSSGSQQGTAQQQAASAEDHSSCSSSGAGQELLAAAQQGSSSDAQLLLDYQPRNVQGFTVQAAENSLF
;
A
#
# COMPACT_ATOMS: atom_id res chain seq x y z
N MET A 1 -30.69 5.69 48.57
CA MET A 1 -29.44 5.00 48.19
C MET A 1 -29.11 5.37 46.76
N SER A 2 -28.12 6.23 46.61
CA SER A 2 -27.62 6.79 45.37
C SER A 2 -26.65 5.80 44.72
N LEU A 3 -26.82 5.51 43.43
CA LEU A 3 -25.79 4.89 42.59
C LEU A 3 -25.62 5.75 41.35
N ALA A 4 -24.73 6.72 41.48
CA ALA A 4 -24.21 7.53 40.39
C ALA A 4 -23.46 6.64 39.41
N ARG A 5 -23.90 6.61 38.15
CA ARG A 5 -23.11 6.09 37.02
C ARG A 5 -22.01 7.10 36.74
N GLN A 6 -20.77 6.69 36.97
CA GLN A 6 -19.58 7.46 36.62
C GLN A 6 -19.51 7.61 35.09
N GLY A 7 -19.59 8.86 34.64
CA GLY A 7 -19.32 9.24 33.27
C GLY A 7 -17.83 9.11 32.98
N VAL A 8 -17.50 8.37 31.93
CA VAL A 8 -16.14 8.34 31.40
C VAL A 8 -15.91 9.66 30.68
N ASN A 9 -14.95 10.44 31.18
CA ASN A 9 -14.57 11.77 30.72
C ASN A 9 -14.18 11.78 29.23
N SER A 10 -15.03 12.37 28.39
CA SER A 10 -14.80 12.63 26.95
C SER A 10 -13.80 13.78 26.67
N THR A 11 -12.99 14.17 27.64
CA THR A 11 -12.21 15.43 27.59
C THR A 11 -10.70 15.23 27.40
N GLN A 12 -10.20 13.99 27.31
CA GLN A 12 -8.76 13.72 27.18
C GLN A 12 -8.26 13.37 25.76
N PHE A 13 -9.15 13.17 24.78
CA PHE A 13 -8.76 12.84 23.39
C PHE A 13 -8.89 14.01 22.39
N LEU A 14 -9.61 15.07 22.74
CA LEU A 14 -9.70 16.31 21.92
C LEU A 14 -8.41 17.18 21.99
N SER A 15 -7.41 16.79 22.79
CA SER A 15 -6.16 17.55 22.96
C SER A 15 -5.06 17.20 21.93
N ARG A 16 -5.26 16.23 21.03
CA ARG A 16 -4.20 15.79 20.08
C ARG A 16 -4.41 16.17 18.61
N MET A 17 -5.55 16.77 18.23
CA MET A 17 -5.77 17.26 16.86
C MET A 17 -6.18 18.74 16.77
N GLN A 18 -6.20 19.48 17.88
CA GLN A 18 -6.48 20.93 17.90
C GLN A 18 -5.43 21.75 18.65
N ARG A 19 -4.15 21.40 18.51
CA ARG A 19 -3.13 22.47 18.50
C ARG A 19 -2.99 22.91 17.07
N GLY A 20 -3.72 23.97 16.71
CA GLY A 20 -3.19 24.92 15.75
C GLY A 20 -1.80 25.30 16.28
N VAL A 21 -0.78 24.69 15.69
CA VAL A 21 0.59 25.17 15.84
C VAL A 21 0.52 26.56 15.26
N ALA A 22 0.50 27.55 16.16
CA ALA A 22 0.81 28.90 15.81
C ALA A 22 2.09 28.84 14.97
N CYS A 23 2.00 29.37 13.76
CA CYS A 23 3.10 29.68 12.86
C CYS A 23 4.38 29.98 13.66
N GLN A 24 5.24 28.99 13.78
CA GLN A 24 6.63 29.24 14.11
C GLN A 24 7.36 29.31 12.79
N ALA A 25 7.88 30.51 12.53
CA ALA A 25 8.68 30.88 11.39
C ALA A 25 9.80 29.86 11.19
N GLY A 26 9.89 29.36 9.96
CA GLY A 26 10.96 28.49 9.48
C GLY A 26 10.49 27.17 8.87
N SER A 27 9.48 27.14 7.98
CA SER A 27 9.43 26.03 7.03
C SER A 27 10.65 26.20 6.13
N THR A 28 11.52 25.21 6.06
CA THR A 28 12.67 25.19 5.14
C THR A 28 12.25 25.13 3.66
N GLY A 29 10.94 25.20 3.36
CA GLY A 29 10.37 24.91 2.04
C GLY A 29 10.41 23.42 1.70
N ARG A 30 11.21 22.62 2.43
CA ARG A 30 11.51 21.23 2.12
C ARG A 30 10.58 20.26 2.83
N THR A 31 10.21 19.18 2.16
CA THR A 31 9.42 18.07 2.72
C THR A 31 9.95 16.76 2.14
N ARG A 32 10.32 15.81 3.00
CA ARG A 32 10.76 14.47 2.61
C ARG A 32 9.67 13.45 2.89
N LEU A 33 9.24 12.76 1.85
CA LEU A 33 8.20 11.74 1.91
C LEU A 33 8.82 10.35 1.76
N ALA A 34 8.30 9.39 2.52
CA ALA A 34 8.50 7.97 2.25
C ALA A 34 7.21 7.39 1.66
N VAL A 35 7.31 6.65 0.56
CA VAL A 35 6.18 5.97 -0.08
C VAL A 35 6.38 4.47 0.00
N VAL A 36 5.35 3.78 0.48
CA VAL A 36 5.29 2.33 0.60
C VAL A 36 4.20 1.82 -0.33
N GLY A 37 4.59 1.04 -1.34
CA GLY A 37 3.67 0.38 -2.26
C GLY A 37 3.47 -1.10 -1.99
N ASP A 38 2.31 -1.59 -2.44
CA ASP A 38 1.89 -2.98 -2.65
C ASP A 38 2.52 -3.97 -1.67
N VAL A 39 2.07 -3.89 -0.41
CA VAL A 39 2.72 -4.56 0.72
C VAL A 39 2.61 -6.09 0.66
N HIS A 40 1.47 -6.64 0.24
CA HIS A 40 1.22 -8.07 0.06
C HIS A 40 1.78 -8.96 1.19
N ASP A 41 1.33 -8.72 2.43
CA ASP A 41 1.77 -9.42 3.64
C ASP A 41 3.26 -9.26 4.01
N GLN A 42 4.02 -8.45 3.29
CA GLN A 42 5.44 -8.17 3.55
C GLN A 42 5.58 -6.87 4.36
N TRP A 43 5.02 -6.87 5.56
CA TRP A 43 5.24 -5.84 6.57
C TRP A 43 5.61 -6.47 7.91
N SER A 44 6.57 -5.88 8.61
CA SER A 44 7.10 -6.39 9.87
C SER A 44 7.76 -5.28 10.69
N ALA A 45 8.23 -5.61 11.89
CA ALA A 45 9.05 -4.70 12.70
C ALA A 45 10.32 -4.22 11.98
N LYS A 46 10.89 -5.02 11.06
CA LYS A 46 12.06 -4.64 10.25
C LYS A 46 11.71 -3.49 9.28
N ASP A 47 10.52 -3.53 8.71
CA ASP A 47 10.00 -2.45 7.85
C ASP A 47 9.77 -1.16 8.63
N ALA A 48 9.20 -1.26 9.84
CA ALA A 48 9.01 -0.11 10.71
C ALA A 48 10.36 0.52 11.12
N ALA A 49 11.36 -0.31 11.43
CA ALA A 49 12.71 0.16 11.74
C ALA A 49 13.39 0.81 10.52
N ALA A 50 13.25 0.22 9.33
CA ALA A 50 13.74 0.79 8.08
C ALA A 50 13.09 2.14 7.76
N LEU A 51 11.75 2.23 7.87
CA LEU A 51 11.00 3.47 7.65
C LEU A 51 11.46 4.57 8.62
N LYS A 52 11.64 4.23 9.90
CA LYS A 52 12.15 5.17 10.90
C LYS A 52 13.58 5.64 10.58
N ALA A 53 14.41 4.77 10.00
CA ALA A 53 15.78 5.10 9.60
C ALA A 53 15.83 6.14 8.48
N LEU A 54 14.84 6.12 7.58
CA LEU A 54 14.75 7.06 6.47
C LEU A 54 14.57 8.48 6.98
N ASP A 55 13.97 8.72 8.15
CA ASP A 55 13.77 10.08 8.68
C ASP A 55 12.93 10.95 7.71
N ALA A 56 11.82 10.38 7.22
CA ALA A 56 10.85 11.09 6.40
C ALA A 56 9.89 11.90 7.29
N ASP A 57 9.53 13.11 6.82
CA ASP A 57 8.56 13.99 7.49
C ASP A 57 7.15 13.39 7.47
N PHE A 58 6.84 12.62 6.42
CA PHE A 58 5.52 12.04 6.21
C PHE A 58 5.59 10.74 5.38
N THR A 59 4.70 9.78 5.67
CA THR A 59 4.66 8.47 4.99
C THR A 59 3.37 8.24 4.22
N LEU A 60 3.46 7.73 2.99
CA LEU A 60 2.32 7.43 2.12
C LEU A 60 2.26 5.91 1.87
N PHE A 61 1.17 5.25 2.28
CA PHE A 61 0.94 3.83 2.01
C PHE A 61 -0.13 3.65 0.92
N VAL A 62 0.27 3.17 -0.26
CA VAL A 62 -0.62 3.11 -1.45
C VAL A 62 -1.41 1.80 -1.58
N GLY A 63 -1.58 1.03 -0.50
CA GLY A 63 -2.53 -0.08 -0.42
C GLY A 63 -1.96 -1.47 -0.75
N ASP A 64 -2.87 -2.40 -0.98
CA ASP A 64 -2.60 -3.82 -1.18
C ASP A 64 -1.77 -4.43 -0.03
N PHE A 65 -2.23 -4.20 1.20
CA PHE A 65 -1.64 -4.76 2.42
C PHE A 65 -1.68 -6.27 2.47
N GLY A 66 -2.68 -6.85 1.80
CA GLY A 66 -2.84 -8.26 1.53
C GLY A 66 -4.32 -8.57 1.38
N ASN A 67 -4.69 -9.84 1.21
CA ASN A 67 -6.10 -10.23 1.04
C ASN A 67 -6.93 -10.02 2.33
N GLU A 68 -7.42 -8.80 2.55
CA GLU A 68 -8.14 -8.34 3.75
C GLU A 68 -7.36 -8.61 5.05
N ARG A 69 -6.09 -8.22 5.07
CA ARG A 69 -5.15 -8.57 6.14
C ARG A 69 -5.18 -7.55 7.27
N VAL A 70 -6.22 -7.68 8.11
CA VAL A 70 -6.47 -6.80 9.27
C VAL A 70 -5.26 -6.65 10.19
N SER A 71 -4.46 -7.70 10.41
CA SER A 71 -3.28 -7.64 11.28
C SER A 71 -2.22 -6.68 10.74
N VAL A 72 -1.91 -6.76 9.44
CA VAL A 72 -0.95 -5.87 8.77
C VAL A 72 -1.44 -4.42 8.83
N VAL A 73 -2.73 -4.19 8.56
CA VAL A 73 -3.31 -2.84 8.64
C VAL A 73 -3.26 -2.27 10.06
N LYS A 74 -3.49 -3.09 11.10
CA LYS A 74 -3.34 -2.66 12.50
C LYS A 74 -1.90 -2.32 12.85
N GLU A 75 -0.93 -3.11 12.38
CA GLU A 75 0.49 -2.79 12.56
C GLU A 75 0.84 -1.45 11.89
N ILE A 76 0.40 -1.24 10.64
CA ILE A 76 0.61 0.03 9.93
C ILE A 76 -0.07 1.19 10.66
N ALA A 77 -1.30 1.01 11.12
CA ALA A 77 -2.03 2.01 11.89
C ALA A 77 -1.27 2.41 13.17
N SER A 78 -0.59 1.45 13.82
CA SER A 78 0.15 1.68 15.08
C SER A 78 1.49 2.41 14.94
N ILE A 79 2.01 2.62 13.72
CA ILE A 79 3.27 3.35 13.50
C ILE A 79 3.16 4.80 14.01
N ASP A 80 4.13 5.31 14.76
CA ASP A 80 4.04 6.68 15.29
C ASP A 80 4.27 7.79 14.24
N ALA A 81 4.94 7.46 13.12
CA ALA A 81 5.24 8.42 12.06
C ALA A 81 3.96 8.98 11.42
N PRO A 82 3.91 10.29 11.09
CA PRO A 82 2.81 10.89 10.34
C PRO A 82 2.59 10.13 9.03
N LYS A 83 1.35 9.75 8.76
CA LYS A 83 1.04 8.92 7.60
C LYS A 83 -0.33 9.18 7.01
N ALA A 84 -0.43 8.87 5.73
CA ALA A 84 -1.68 8.69 5.01
C ALA A 84 -1.71 7.32 4.33
N VAL A 85 -2.90 6.75 4.27
CA VAL A 85 -3.14 5.40 3.79
C VAL A 85 -4.30 5.44 2.80
N ILE A 86 -4.15 4.73 1.68
CA ILE A 86 -5.28 4.39 0.82
C ILE A 86 -5.31 2.88 0.64
N LEU A 87 -6.51 2.29 0.75
CA LEU A 87 -6.70 0.85 0.57
C LEU A 87 -6.75 0.48 -0.92
N GLY A 88 -6.14 -0.64 -1.27
CA GLY A 88 -6.09 -1.23 -2.60
C GLY A 88 -7.12 -2.35 -2.81
N ASN A 89 -7.10 -2.99 -3.97
CA ASN A 89 -8.10 -4.04 -4.26
C ASN A 89 -7.90 -5.31 -3.44
N HIS A 90 -6.68 -5.64 -3.04
CA HIS A 90 -6.43 -6.78 -2.17
C HIS A 90 -7.01 -6.56 -0.75
N ASP A 91 -7.08 -5.31 -0.30
CA ASP A 91 -7.60 -4.97 1.03
C ASP A 91 -9.10 -5.18 1.20
N ALA A 92 -9.80 -5.50 0.11
CA ALA A 92 -11.19 -5.95 0.09
C ALA A 92 -11.40 -7.14 -0.87
N TRP A 93 -10.36 -7.97 -1.02
CA TRP A 93 -10.31 -9.05 -2.01
C TRP A 93 -11.52 -9.99 -1.95
N TYR A 94 -11.89 -10.44 -0.75
CA TYR A 94 -12.98 -11.39 -0.55
C TYR A 94 -14.35 -10.71 -0.61
N THR A 95 -14.45 -9.51 -0.05
CA THR A 95 -15.68 -8.72 0.03
C THR A 95 -16.12 -8.25 -1.36
N MET A 96 -15.17 -7.88 -2.23
CA MET A 96 -15.43 -7.41 -3.59
C MET A 96 -15.51 -8.51 -4.65
N THR A 97 -15.16 -9.77 -4.35
CA THR A 97 -15.22 -10.86 -5.34
C THR A 97 -16.44 -11.75 -5.12
N ALA A 98 -17.28 -11.92 -6.16
CA ALA A 98 -18.48 -12.77 -6.09
C ALA A 98 -18.16 -14.25 -5.77
N ARG A 99 -16.98 -14.74 -6.19
CA ARG A 99 -16.51 -16.12 -5.95
C ARG A 99 -16.03 -16.36 -4.51
N ALA A 100 -15.74 -15.30 -3.75
CA ALA A 100 -15.42 -15.40 -2.33
C ALA A 100 -16.68 -15.29 -1.44
N ARG A 101 -17.76 -14.66 -1.90
CA ARG A 101 -19.08 -14.76 -1.24
C ARG A 101 -19.63 -16.20 -1.18
N SER A 102 -19.18 -17.10 -2.05
CA SER A 102 -19.53 -18.53 -2.02
C SER A 102 -18.52 -19.43 -1.30
N ARG A 103 -17.35 -18.90 -0.89
CA ARG A 103 -16.29 -19.66 -0.19
C ARG A 103 -15.86 -19.08 1.17
N SER A 104 -16.33 -17.88 1.53
CA SER A 104 -16.30 -17.34 2.89
C SER A 104 -17.67 -17.54 3.54
N PRO A 105 -17.78 -17.63 4.87
CA PRO A 105 -19.07 -17.68 5.54
C PRO A 105 -19.77 -16.32 5.35
N SER A 106 -20.63 -16.27 4.34
CA SER A 106 -21.77 -15.36 4.11
C SER A 106 -21.55 -13.83 3.95
N PRO A 107 -22.07 -13.23 2.86
CA PRO A 107 -22.32 -11.78 2.80
C PRO A 107 -23.50 -11.36 3.70
N PRO A 108 -23.67 -10.07 4.03
CA PRO A 108 -24.82 -9.61 4.81
C PRO A 108 -26.03 -9.57 3.87
N THR A 109 -26.74 -10.69 3.76
CA THR A 109 -28.09 -10.72 3.21
C THR A 109 -29.09 -10.63 4.34
N VAL A 110 -30.35 -10.37 4.00
CA VAL A 110 -31.53 -10.45 4.87
C VAL A 110 -31.58 -11.69 5.79
N ALA A 111 -30.82 -12.74 5.50
CA ALA A 111 -30.60 -13.90 6.37
C ALA A 111 -29.81 -13.58 7.67
N ALA A 112 -28.90 -12.61 7.68
CA ALA A 112 -28.17 -12.19 8.89
C ALA A 112 -29.08 -11.45 9.89
N ALA A 113 -30.08 -10.70 9.38
CA ALA A 113 -31.11 -10.08 10.21
C ALA A 113 -32.07 -11.13 10.80
N ALA A 114 -32.37 -12.20 10.05
CA ALA A 114 -33.17 -13.33 10.54
C ALA A 114 -32.39 -14.22 11.53
N ALA A 115 -31.07 -14.40 11.35
CA ALA A 115 -30.21 -15.14 12.28
C ALA A 115 -29.98 -14.40 13.60
N ALA A 116 -29.91 -13.06 13.57
CA ALA A 116 -29.87 -12.23 14.77
C ALA A 116 -31.16 -12.35 15.62
N ALA A 117 -32.30 -12.63 14.98
CA ALA A 117 -33.56 -12.89 15.67
C ALA A 117 -33.66 -14.30 16.29
N ALA A 118 -32.75 -15.22 15.95
CA ALA A 118 -32.80 -16.64 16.35
C ALA A 118 -31.63 -17.09 17.25
N GLY A 119 -30.83 -16.17 17.80
CA GLY A 119 -29.81 -16.50 18.81
C GLY A 119 -28.58 -17.25 18.30
N ALA A 120 -28.30 -17.23 17.00
CA ALA A 120 -27.11 -17.85 16.40
C ALA A 120 -25.90 -16.89 16.36
N GLN A 121 -24.69 -17.49 16.39
CA GLN A 121 -23.36 -16.85 16.38
C GLN A 121 -23.26 -15.59 15.52
N GLN A 122 -22.58 -14.58 16.05
CA GLN A 122 -22.37 -13.29 15.39
C GLN A 122 -21.88 -13.49 13.94
N PRO A 123 -22.37 -12.66 12.99
CA PRO A 123 -21.85 -12.69 11.62
C PRO A 123 -20.32 -12.51 11.66
N PRO A 124 -19.58 -13.17 10.75
CA PRO A 124 -18.13 -13.02 10.72
C PRO A 124 -17.78 -11.53 10.57
N PRO A 125 -16.75 -11.08 11.27
CA PRO A 125 -16.52 -9.65 11.43
C PRO A 125 -16.10 -9.06 10.09
N ASP A 126 -16.72 -7.93 9.70
CA ASP A 126 -16.43 -7.22 8.45
C ASP A 126 -14.96 -6.75 8.50
N ARG A 127 -14.10 -7.42 7.73
CA ARG A 127 -12.66 -7.15 7.72
C ARG A 127 -12.35 -5.81 7.05
N VAL A 128 -13.15 -5.40 6.08
CA VAL A 128 -13.01 -4.07 5.46
C VAL A 128 -13.33 -3.01 6.50
N GLN A 129 -14.43 -3.17 7.25
CA GLN A 129 -14.76 -2.24 8.32
C GLN A 129 -13.69 -2.21 9.41
N GLN A 130 -13.16 -3.36 9.85
CA GLN A 130 -12.07 -3.39 10.83
C GLN A 130 -10.78 -2.69 10.36
N GLN A 131 -10.45 -2.77 9.07
CA GLN A 131 -9.31 -2.05 8.51
C GLN A 131 -9.58 -0.54 8.51
N LEU A 132 -10.77 -0.11 8.10
CA LEU A 132 -11.19 1.29 8.14
C LEU A 132 -11.18 1.84 9.58
N ASP A 133 -11.73 1.08 10.54
CA ASP A 133 -11.75 1.45 11.96
C ASP A 133 -10.34 1.53 12.55
N ALA A 134 -9.44 0.62 12.16
CA ALA A 134 -8.05 0.65 12.61
C ALA A 134 -7.29 1.85 12.05
N LEU A 135 -7.52 2.21 10.79
CA LEU A 135 -6.86 3.35 10.13
C LEU A 135 -7.42 4.69 10.61
N GLY A 136 -8.72 4.77 10.91
CA GLY A 136 -9.39 6.01 11.29
C GLY A 136 -9.08 7.14 10.29
N ASP A 137 -8.64 8.28 10.81
CA ASP A 137 -8.36 9.48 10.02
C ASP A 137 -7.12 9.37 9.12
N CYS A 138 -6.29 8.32 9.28
CA CYS A 138 -5.17 8.08 8.38
C CYS A 138 -5.61 7.54 7.01
N HIS A 139 -6.82 6.96 6.90
CA HIS A 139 -7.34 6.52 5.60
C HIS A 139 -7.91 7.72 4.82
N ILE A 140 -7.29 8.03 3.68
CA ILE A 140 -7.60 9.23 2.90
C ILE A 140 -8.44 8.97 1.65
N GLY A 141 -8.93 7.75 1.41
CA GLY A 141 -9.77 7.48 0.23
C GLY A 141 -11.03 8.35 0.21
N TYR A 142 -11.20 9.18 -0.83
CA TYR A 142 -12.19 10.26 -0.89
C TYR A 142 -12.16 11.25 0.29
N ASN A 143 -10.98 11.46 0.85
CA ASN A 143 -10.69 12.42 1.90
C ASN A 143 -9.34 13.13 1.62
N HIS A 144 -8.98 14.08 2.47
CA HIS A 144 -7.78 14.88 2.32
C HIS A 144 -7.04 15.00 3.65
N MET A 145 -5.77 15.36 3.57
CA MET A 145 -4.94 15.68 4.71
C MET A 145 -4.00 16.84 4.37
N GLN A 146 -3.84 17.79 5.28
CA GLN A 146 -2.82 18.81 5.15
C GLN A 146 -1.47 18.25 5.60
N LEU A 147 -0.43 18.37 4.79
CA LEU A 147 0.91 18.01 5.23
C LEU A 147 1.38 19.06 6.26
N PRO A 148 1.85 18.64 7.45
CA PRO A 148 2.29 19.58 8.49
C PRO A 148 3.34 20.55 7.97
N ASN A 149 3.24 21.83 8.37
CA ASN A 149 4.23 22.87 8.07
C ASN A 149 4.53 23.09 6.57
N SER A 150 3.62 22.73 5.67
CA SER A 150 3.75 22.94 4.22
C SER A 150 2.48 23.55 3.62
N SER A 151 2.61 24.12 2.43
CA SER A 151 1.48 24.56 1.59
C SER A 151 0.97 23.44 0.68
N ILE A 152 1.07 22.18 1.14
CA ILE A 152 0.73 20.99 0.37
C ILE A 152 -0.46 20.28 0.99
N SER A 153 -1.47 19.99 0.18
CA SER A 153 -2.60 19.17 0.58
C SER A 153 -2.58 17.84 -0.16
N LEU A 154 -2.65 16.76 0.59
CA LEU A 154 -2.79 15.40 0.09
C LEU A 154 -4.26 15.08 -0.10
N VAL A 155 -4.63 14.54 -1.25
CA VAL A 155 -6.00 14.15 -1.59
C VAL A 155 -6.01 12.70 -2.05
N GLY A 156 -6.78 11.86 -1.36
CA GLY A 156 -6.91 10.47 -1.75
C GLY A 156 -7.96 10.29 -2.83
N ALA A 157 -7.59 9.52 -3.85
CA ALA A 157 -8.46 9.13 -4.95
C ALA A 157 -9.44 8.04 -4.52
N ARG A 158 -10.00 7.32 -5.49
CA ARG A 158 -10.89 6.19 -5.24
C ARG A 158 -10.15 5.04 -4.53
N PRO A 159 -10.54 4.67 -3.29
CA PRO A 159 -10.00 3.50 -2.63
C PRO A 159 -10.51 2.21 -3.26
N PHE A 160 -9.82 1.11 -2.99
CA PHE A 160 -10.14 -0.23 -3.49
C PHE A 160 -10.17 -0.33 -5.02
N SER A 161 -9.42 0.53 -5.71
CA SER A 161 -9.42 0.52 -7.17
C SER A 161 -8.87 -0.80 -7.70
N LYS A 162 -9.55 -1.40 -8.68
CA LYS A 162 -9.08 -2.56 -9.46
C LYS A 162 -8.49 -2.15 -10.81
N GLY A 163 -8.26 -0.85 -10.98
CA GLY A 163 -7.93 -0.25 -12.26
C GLY A 163 -8.97 -0.40 -13.36
N GLY A 164 -8.63 0.18 -14.50
CA GLY A 164 -9.37 0.10 -15.74
C GLY A 164 -10.67 0.89 -15.76
N ARG A 165 -11.37 0.75 -16.90
CA ARG A 165 -12.48 1.65 -17.27
C ARG A 165 -13.81 1.37 -16.59
N SER A 166 -13.89 0.39 -15.68
CA SER A 166 -15.19 -0.07 -15.17
C SER A 166 -15.18 -0.38 -13.68
N MET A 167 -16.05 0.31 -12.95
CA MET A 167 -16.39 -0.01 -11.55
C MET A 167 -17.54 -1.02 -11.41
N ARG A 168 -18.03 -1.62 -12.51
CA ARG A 168 -19.26 -2.46 -12.48
C ARG A 168 -19.20 -3.57 -11.44
N THR A 169 -18.04 -4.21 -11.28
CA THR A 169 -17.87 -5.34 -10.35
C THR A 169 -17.80 -4.91 -8.88
N ILE A 170 -17.61 -3.61 -8.61
CA ILE A 170 -17.42 -3.05 -7.27
C ILE A 170 -18.48 -1.99 -6.92
N LYS A 171 -19.43 -1.74 -7.84
CA LYS A 171 -20.44 -0.68 -7.73
C LYS A 171 -21.22 -0.73 -6.43
N GLU A 172 -21.79 -1.88 -6.10
CA GLU A 172 -22.59 -2.04 -4.87
C GLU A 172 -21.73 -1.84 -3.61
N PHE A 173 -20.48 -2.31 -3.66
CA PHE A 173 -19.52 -2.15 -2.57
C PHE A 173 -19.17 -0.66 -2.34
N MET A 174 -18.85 0.07 -3.41
CA MET A 174 -18.53 1.50 -3.35
C MET A 174 -19.75 2.36 -3.00
N ALA A 175 -20.94 2.00 -3.51
CA ALA A 175 -22.18 2.69 -3.16
C ALA A 175 -22.49 2.54 -1.67
N ARG A 176 -22.29 1.36 -1.10
CA ARG A 176 -22.51 1.10 0.33
C ARG A 176 -21.54 1.86 1.23
N LEU A 177 -20.24 1.89 0.90
CA LEU A 177 -19.21 2.48 1.76
C LEU A 177 -19.05 3.99 1.56
N TYR A 178 -19.17 4.47 0.32
CA TYR A 178 -18.82 5.85 -0.04
C TYR A 178 -19.94 6.59 -0.79
N ASN A 179 -21.09 5.95 -1.02
CA ASN A 179 -22.19 6.53 -1.82
C ASN A 179 -21.75 6.94 -3.24
N VAL A 180 -20.81 6.20 -3.83
CA VAL A 180 -20.32 6.40 -5.21
C VAL A 180 -20.71 5.22 -6.08
N ARG A 181 -21.46 5.46 -7.16
CA ARG A 181 -22.05 4.42 -8.01
C ARG A 181 -21.35 4.24 -9.36
N ASP A 182 -20.55 5.19 -9.80
CA ASP A 182 -19.80 5.14 -11.05
C ASP A 182 -18.59 6.09 -11.06
N MET A 183 -17.83 6.08 -12.16
CA MET A 183 -16.64 6.90 -12.34
C MET A 183 -16.94 8.40 -12.32
N GLY A 184 -18.09 8.83 -12.85
CA GLY A 184 -18.47 10.24 -12.87
C GLY A 184 -18.75 10.76 -11.47
N GLU A 185 -19.50 9.99 -10.67
CA GLU A 185 -19.72 10.28 -9.25
C GLU A 185 -18.41 10.26 -8.45
N SER A 186 -17.48 9.35 -8.79
CA SER A 186 -16.14 9.29 -8.19
C SER A 186 -15.36 10.59 -8.45
N THR A 187 -15.31 11.04 -9.72
CA THR A 187 -14.71 12.32 -10.11
C THR A 187 -15.34 13.49 -9.36
N GLN A 188 -16.67 13.56 -9.35
CA GLN A 188 -17.40 14.63 -8.66
C GLN A 188 -17.10 14.65 -7.17
N ARG A 189 -17.03 13.48 -6.53
CA ARG A 189 -16.70 13.36 -5.11
C ARG A 189 -15.32 13.94 -4.79
N MET A 190 -14.31 13.60 -5.60
CA MET A 190 -12.95 14.14 -5.47
C MET A 190 -12.90 15.65 -5.72
N MET A 191 -13.54 16.15 -6.78
CA MET A 191 -13.56 17.58 -7.08
C MET A 191 -14.30 18.40 -6.02
N GLN A 192 -15.42 17.90 -5.50
CA GLN A 192 -16.16 18.54 -4.40
C GLN A 192 -15.32 18.62 -3.12
N LEU A 193 -14.60 17.55 -2.80
CA LEU A 193 -13.66 17.54 -1.67
C LEU A 193 -12.58 18.61 -1.85
N ILE A 194 -11.95 18.66 -3.03
CA ILE A 194 -10.89 19.62 -3.34
C ILE A 194 -11.41 21.05 -3.24
N HIS A 195 -12.53 21.37 -3.87
CA HIS A 195 -13.10 22.71 -3.85
C HIS A 195 -13.59 23.13 -2.46
N GLY A 196 -14.15 22.19 -1.69
CA GLY A 196 -14.74 22.48 -0.39
C GLY A 196 -13.73 22.54 0.77
N SER A 197 -12.58 21.87 0.65
CA SER A 197 -11.68 21.63 1.79
C SER A 197 -10.23 22.00 1.54
N VAL A 198 -9.78 22.09 0.29
CA VAL A 198 -8.37 22.37 -0.03
C VAL A 198 -8.21 23.85 -0.37
N PRO A 199 -7.34 24.60 0.35
CA PRO A 199 -7.03 26.00 0.01
C PRO A 199 -6.61 26.15 -1.46
N PRO A 200 -7.11 27.16 -2.21
CA PRO A 200 -6.76 27.35 -3.62
C PRO A 200 -5.26 27.57 -3.87
N THR A 201 -4.55 28.13 -2.89
CA THR A 201 -3.11 28.39 -2.93
C THR A 201 -2.26 27.16 -2.65
N ASN A 202 -2.84 26.07 -2.14
CA ASN A 202 -2.08 24.88 -1.84
C ASN A 202 -1.82 24.07 -3.09
N SER A 203 -0.58 23.58 -3.20
CA SER A 203 -0.22 22.54 -4.15
C SER A 203 -0.84 21.22 -3.73
N LEU A 204 -1.17 20.39 -4.70
CA LEU A 204 -1.82 19.10 -4.48
C LEU A 204 -0.83 17.95 -4.63
N ILE A 205 -0.96 16.97 -3.75
CA ILE A 205 -0.50 15.60 -4.00
C ILE A 205 -1.75 14.73 -4.12
N LEU A 206 -1.88 14.00 -5.22
CA LEU A 206 -2.96 13.03 -5.40
C LEU A 206 -2.44 11.62 -5.11
N MET A 207 -3.19 10.85 -4.32
CA MET A 207 -2.79 9.52 -3.89
C MET A 207 -3.86 8.50 -4.26
N GLY A 208 -3.52 7.57 -5.16
CA GLY A 208 -4.38 6.48 -5.58
C GLY A 208 -3.80 5.13 -5.17
N HIS A 209 -4.61 4.07 -5.20
CA HIS A 209 -4.03 2.73 -5.27
C HIS A 209 -3.58 2.41 -6.69
N ASN A 210 -4.36 2.76 -7.71
CA ASN A 210 -3.98 2.65 -9.11
C ASN A 210 -3.75 4.04 -9.73
N GLY A 211 -2.93 4.11 -10.78
CA GLY A 211 -2.62 5.35 -11.49
C GLY A 211 -3.75 5.82 -12.40
N PRO A 212 -3.69 7.07 -12.90
CA PRO A 212 -4.69 7.61 -13.80
C PRO A 212 -4.65 6.98 -15.19
N ALA A 213 -5.80 6.92 -15.85
CA ALA A 213 -5.86 6.61 -17.29
C ALA A 213 -5.09 7.64 -18.12
N GLY A 214 -4.58 7.22 -19.27
CA GLY A 214 -3.70 8.00 -20.15
C GLY A 214 -2.24 7.58 -20.07
N LEU A 215 -1.86 6.79 -19.05
CA LEU A 215 -0.49 6.31 -18.82
C LEU A 215 -0.30 4.83 -19.20
N GLY A 216 -1.21 4.24 -19.98
CA GLY A 216 -1.20 2.83 -20.35
C GLY A 216 -1.09 2.54 -21.84
N ALA A 217 -0.40 3.39 -22.60
CA ALA A 217 -0.30 3.26 -24.06
C ALA A 217 0.35 1.93 -24.53
N GLN A 218 1.31 1.41 -23.78
CA GLN A 218 2.02 0.16 -24.10
C GLN A 218 2.10 -0.73 -22.86
N ARG A 219 2.40 -2.03 -23.03
CA ARG A 219 2.48 -2.99 -21.90
C ARG A 219 3.44 -2.57 -20.78
N HIS A 220 4.53 -1.88 -21.11
CA HIS A 220 5.53 -1.42 -20.16
C HIS A 220 5.26 0.00 -19.63
N SER A 221 4.23 0.71 -20.12
CA SER A 221 3.84 2.01 -19.59
C SER A 221 3.31 1.87 -18.15
N MET A 222 3.30 2.96 -17.38
CA MET A 222 2.98 2.94 -15.95
C MET A 222 1.65 2.23 -15.64
N CYS A 223 0.61 2.44 -16.46
CA CYS A 223 -0.71 1.83 -16.32
C CYS A 223 -1.03 0.84 -17.46
N GLY A 224 -0.01 0.31 -18.13
CA GLY A 224 -0.15 -0.57 -19.28
C GLY A 224 -0.53 -2.01 -18.92
N VAL A 225 -1.50 -2.59 -19.60
CA VAL A 225 -1.85 -4.01 -19.48
C VAL A 225 -0.74 -4.90 -20.04
N ASP A 226 -0.28 -5.87 -19.27
CA ASP A 226 0.77 -6.84 -19.63
C ASP A 226 0.36 -8.31 -19.48
N TRP A 227 -0.89 -8.59 -19.09
CA TRP A 227 -1.43 -9.94 -18.90
C TRP A 227 -2.29 -10.47 -20.05
N VAL A 228 -2.50 -9.67 -21.09
CA VAL A 228 -3.09 -10.10 -22.38
C VAL A 228 -2.22 -9.58 -23.51
N GLN A 229 -2.38 -10.17 -24.70
CA GLN A 229 -1.52 -9.88 -25.86
C GLN A 229 -1.72 -8.46 -26.41
N GLU A 230 -2.94 -7.94 -26.34
CA GLU A 230 -3.24 -6.57 -26.77
C GLU A 230 -2.86 -5.57 -25.68
N ALA A 231 -2.15 -4.51 -26.08
CA ALA A 231 -1.89 -3.38 -25.20
C ALA A 231 -3.21 -2.70 -24.78
N GLY A 232 -3.22 -2.13 -23.58
CA GLY A 232 -4.40 -1.45 -23.08
C GLY A 232 -4.11 -0.59 -21.87
N ASP A 233 -4.96 0.39 -21.65
CA ASP A 233 -4.86 1.30 -20.52
C ASP A 233 -5.67 0.76 -19.34
N HIS A 234 -4.97 0.45 -18.25
CA HIS A 234 -5.53 0.00 -16.99
C HIS A 234 -5.60 1.10 -15.93
N GLY A 235 -5.32 2.35 -16.28
CA GLY A 235 -5.45 3.47 -15.37
C GLY A 235 -6.90 3.82 -15.06
N ASP A 236 -7.09 4.57 -13.98
CA ASP A 236 -8.36 5.04 -13.45
C ASP A 236 -8.86 6.28 -14.21
N PRO A 237 -9.97 6.20 -14.97
CA PRO A 237 -10.51 7.34 -15.72
C PRO A 237 -11.03 8.48 -14.83
N ASP A 238 -11.51 8.15 -13.63
CA ASP A 238 -11.99 9.13 -12.66
C ASP A 238 -10.84 10.00 -12.14
N LEU A 239 -9.69 9.41 -11.83
CA LEU A 239 -8.49 10.15 -11.44
C LEU A 239 -7.93 10.99 -12.61
N ALA A 240 -7.91 10.44 -13.83
CA ALA A 240 -7.52 11.18 -15.03
C ALA A 240 -8.42 12.42 -15.26
N SER A 241 -9.73 12.27 -15.05
CA SER A 241 -10.69 13.37 -15.18
C SER A 241 -10.52 14.44 -14.11
N VAL A 242 -10.15 14.07 -12.88
CA VAL A 242 -9.77 15.03 -11.82
C VAL A 242 -8.53 15.82 -12.24
N LEU A 243 -7.47 15.14 -12.69
CA LEU A 243 -6.23 15.80 -13.13
C LEU A 243 -6.49 16.79 -14.27
N GLN A 244 -7.30 16.41 -15.25
CA GLN A 244 -7.69 17.30 -16.33
C GLN A 244 -8.41 18.55 -15.81
N GLN A 245 -9.42 18.39 -14.94
CA GLN A 245 -10.18 19.53 -14.40
C GLN A 245 -9.32 20.44 -13.53
N LEU A 246 -8.39 19.88 -12.75
CA LEU A 246 -7.43 20.67 -11.96
C LEU A 246 -6.53 21.49 -12.86
N ARG A 247 -6.00 20.90 -13.95
CA ARG A 247 -5.19 21.59 -14.94
C ARG A 247 -5.97 22.74 -15.60
N GLU A 248 -7.21 22.50 -16.02
CA GLU A 248 -8.09 23.51 -16.60
C GLU A 248 -8.41 24.64 -15.61
N ALA A 249 -8.49 24.34 -14.32
CA ALA A 249 -8.69 25.31 -13.25
C ALA A 249 -7.39 26.01 -12.79
N GLY A 250 -6.24 25.70 -13.41
CA GLY A 250 -4.94 26.25 -13.01
C GLY A 250 -4.47 25.81 -11.62
N ARG A 251 -5.01 24.70 -11.10
CA ARG A 251 -4.61 24.13 -9.81
C ARG A 251 -3.31 23.32 -10.00
N HIS A 252 -2.30 23.65 -9.19
CA HIS A 252 -1.02 22.97 -9.25
C HIS A 252 -1.07 21.58 -8.58
N VAL A 253 -0.66 20.54 -9.31
CA VAL A 253 -0.48 19.18 -8.80
C VAL A 253 1.01 18.85 -8.92
N ALA A 254 1.67 18.69 -7.77
CA ALA A 254 3.11 18.43 -7.73
C ALA A 254 3.41 16.94 -7.96
N LEU A 255 2.59 16.07 -7.38
CA LEU A 255 2.82 14.63 -7.35
C LEU A 255 1.51 13.85 -7.44
N VAL A 256 1.51 12.81 -8.27
CA VAL A 256 0.51 11.74 -8.28
C VAL A 256 1.22 10.44 -7.91
N VAL A 257 0.87 9.87 -6.77
CA VAL A 257 1.51 8.65 -6.25
C VAL A 257 0.51 7.51 -6.16
N PHE A 258 0.92 6.34 -6.62
CA PHE A 258 0.07 5.15 -6.68
C PHE A 258 0.88 3.85 -6.69
N GLY A 259 0.19 2.71 -6.73
CA GLY A 259 0.75 1.36 -6.79
C GLY A 259 0.04 0.51 -7.85
N HIS A 260 -0.37 -0.71 -7.49
CA HIS A 260 -1.17 -1.67 -8.27
C HIS A 260 -0.45 -2.29 -9.48
N MET A 261 0.13 -1.46 -10.34
CA MET A 261 0.74 -1.89 -11.60
C MET A 261 2.20 -2.28 -11.36
N HIS A 262 2.45 -3.54 -11.01
CA HIS A 262 3.77 -3.99 -10.54
C HIS A 262 4.92 -3.70 -11.52
N HIS A 263 6.10 -3.40 -10.96
CA HIS A 263 7.31 -3.06 -11.72
C HIS A 263 7.80 -4.16 -12.68
N ARG A 264 7.58 -5.44 -12.35
CA ARG A 264 7.95 -6.58 -13.21
C ARG A 264 6.80 -6.94 -14.11
N LEU A 265 7.06 -6.98 -15.41
CA LEU A 265 6.05 -7.34 -16.38
C LEU A 265 5.86 -8.85 -16.45
N ARG A 266 4.62 -9.30 -16.62
CA ARG A 266 4.31 -10.69 -16.95
C ARG A 266 4.91 -11.02 -18.32
N GLY A 267 5.70 -12.09 -18.37
CA GLY A 267 6.46 -12.47 -19.56
C GLY A 267 7.81 -11.75 -19.70
N GLY A 268 8.24 -10.99 -18.68
CA GLY A 268 9.57 -10.37 -18.62
C GLY A 268 9.60 -8.90 -19.06
N GLY A 269 10.63 -8.20 -18.57
CA GLY A 269 10.84 -6.77 -18.72
C GLY A 269 10.42 -5.97 -17.48
N SER A 270 10.72 -4.67 -17.52
CA SER A 270 10.41 -3.72 -16.45
C SER A 270 9.39 -2.69 -16.93
N ARG A 271 8.51 -2.30 -16.01
CA ARG A 271 7.54 -1.23 -16.20
C ARG A 271 8.21 0.12 -15.95
N GLN A 272 7.75 1.13 -16.67
CA GLN A 272 8.04 2.52 -16.33
C GLN A 272 7.38 2.85 -14.99
N MET A 273 8.19 3.28 -14.01
CA MET A 273 7.70 3.58 -12.66
C MET A 273 7.61 5.09 -12.37
N VAL A 274 8.14 5.92 -13.27
CA VAL A 274 8.13 7.38 -13.16
C VAL A 274 7.75 8.02 -14.50
N HIS A 275 6.93 9.06 -14.44
CA HIS A 275 6.66 9.95 -15.56
C HIS A 275 6.55 11.39 -15.05
N VAL A 276 6.99 12.35 -15.85
CA VAL A 276 6.79 13.77 -15.58
C VAL A 276 6.07 14.33 -16.80
N ASP A 277 4.94 15.00 -16.58
CA ASP A 277 4.18 15.61 -17.67
C ASP A 277 4.68 17.03 -18.01
N ASP A 278 4.12 17.61 -19.07
CA ASP A 278 4.51 18.95 -19.55
C ASP A 278 4.18 20.07 -18.56
N SER A 279 3.35 19.80 -17.54
CA SER A 279 3.05 20.75 -16.45
C SER A 279 4.03 20.65 -15.27
N GLY A 280 4.99 19.71 -15.33
CA GLY A 280 5.92 19.43 -14.25
C GLY A 280 5.36 18.51 -13.17
N CYS A 281 4.16 17.96 -13.35
CA CYS A 281 3.57 17.02 -12.39
C CYS A 281 4.31 15.68 -12.48
N VAL A 282 4.82 15.20 -11.35
CA VAL A 282 5.48 13.89 -11.26
C VAL A 282 4.45 12.80 -10.98
N PHE A 283 4.54 11.69 -11.69
CA PHE A 283 3.76 10.47 -11.47
C PHE A 283 4.70 9.38 -10.97
N LEU A 284 4.44 8.83 -9.79
CA LEU A 284 5.25 7.78 -9.18
C LEU A 284 4.40 6.54 -8.89
N ASN A 285 4.81 5.43 -9.47
CA ASN A 285 4.29 4.12 -9.14
C ASN A 285 5.23 3.43 -8.15
N ALA A 286 4.72 3.04 -6.98
CA ALA A 286 5.47 2.44 -5.88
C ALA A 286 5.35 0.90 -5.81
N ALA A 287 4.73 0.26 -6.80
CA ALA A 287 4.42 -1.18 -6.79
C ALA A 287 5.65 -2.08 -7.07
N THR A 288 6.63 -2.07 -6.17
CA THR A 288 7.79 -2.97 -6.21
C THR A 288 7.51 -4.26 -5.44
N VAL A 289 7.27 -5.36 -6.15
CA VAL A 289 6.91 -6.66 -5.56
C VAL A 289 7.83 -7.78 -6.08
N PRO A 290 8.52 -8.55 -5.21
CA PRO A 290 8.51 -8.45 -3.75
C PRO A 290 9.23 -7.19 -3.24
N ARG A 291 8.71 -6.58 -2.18
CA ARG A 291 9.31 -5.40 -1.53
C ARG A 291 10.31 -5.77 -0.44
N VAL A 292 10.33 -7.03 -0.01
CA VAL A 292 11.33 -7.57 0.91
C VAL A 292 12.11 -8.67 0.20
N VAL A 293 13.43 -8.53 0.16
CA VAL A 293 14.34 -9.53 -0.43
C VAL A 293 15.48 -9.84 0.53
N ALA A 294 16.13 -10.99 0.37
CA ALA A 294 17.35 -11.29 1.11
C ALA A 294 18.47 -10.33 0.68
N ALA A 295 19.22 -9.77 1.63
CA ALA A 295 20.40 -8.97 1.33
C ALA A 295 21.53 -9.83 0.75
N PRO A 296 22.35 -9.31 -0.17
CA PRO A 296 23.52 -10.02 -0.68
C PRO A 296 24.48 -10.43 0.45
N ARG A 297 24.82 -11.71 0.54
CA ARG A 297 25.77 -12.20 1.54
C ARG A 297 27.20 -11.82 1.15
N ARG A 298 27.83 -10.92 1.91
CA ARG A 298 29.25 -10.57 1.76
C ARG A 298 30.14 -11.53 2.57
N GLY A 299 30.20 -12.79 2.12
CA GLY A 299 31.04 -13.84 2.71
C GLY A 299 30.32 -14.77 3.70
N PRO A 300 30.97 -15.89 4.10
CA PRO A 300 30.32 -16.95 4.88
C PRO A 300 29.90 -16.54 6.29
N GLN A 301 30.54 -15.52 6.85
CA GLN A 301 30.30 -15.03 8.22
C GLN A 301 29.35 -13.82 8.28
N ALA A 302 28.86 -13.33 7.13
CA ALA A 302 27.92 -12.22 7.12
C ALA A 302 26.60 -12.61 7.78
N GLN A 303 26.14 -11.79 8.73
CA GLN A 303 24.85 -11.98 9.37
C GLN A 303 23.71 -11.94 8.32
N PRO A 304 22.65 -12.75 8.49
CA PRO A 304 21.47 -12.64 7.64
C PRO A 304 20.87 -11.24 7.74
N ALA A 305 20.61 -10.63 6.59
CA ALA A 305 19.95 -9.33 6.50
C ALA A 305 18.91 -9.37 5.37
N THR A 306 17.94 -8.45 5.45
CA THR A 306 16.89 -8.28 4.44
C THR A 306 16.96 -6.85 3.89
N MET A 307 16.63 -6.68 2.62
CA MET A 307 16.46 -5.38 1.98
C MET A 307 14.97 -5.07 1.90
N HIS A 308 14.59 -3.85 2.26
CA HIS A 308 13.21 -3.37 2.30
C HIS A 308 13.04 -2.16 1.39
N HIS A 309 12.08 -2.22 0.47
CA HIS A 309 11.86 -1.18 -0.55
C HIS A 309 10.95 -0.04 -0.07
N PHE A 310 11.36 1.17 -0.44
CA PHE A 310 10.62 2.43 -0.31
C PHE A 310 10.90 3.30 -1.54
N LEU A 311 9.97 4.19 -1.91
CA LEU A 311 10.36 5.38 -2.67
C LEU A 311 10.53 6.54 -1.71
N VAL A 312 11.59 7.31 -1.87
CA VAL A 312 11.81 8.56 -1.14
C VAL A 312 11.59 9.71 -2.10
N VAL A 313 10.79 10.70 -1.71
CA VAL A 313 10.52 11.89 -2.53
C VAL A 313 10.89 13.12 -1.74
N GLU A 314 11.68 14.00 -2.32
CA GLU A 314 11.98 15.29 -1.72
C GLU A 314 11.28 16.40 -2.50
N LEU A 315 10.53 17.21 -1.76
CA LEU A 315 9.88 18.39 -2.27
C LEU A 315 10.57 19.62 -1.69
N GLU A 316 10.65 20.67 -2.49
CA GLU A 316 11.07 22.01 -2.08
C GLU A 316 10.11 23.02 -2.71
N ASP A 317 9.60 23.95 -1.89
CA ASP A 317 8.60 24.94 -2.29
C ASP A 317 7.39 24.33 -3.02
N SER A 318 6.95 23.17 -2.52
CA SER A 318 5.84 22.39 -3.08
C SER A 318 6.06 21.82 -4.49
N GLN A 319 7.30 21.75 -4.94
CA GLN A 319 7.71 21.09 -6.18
C GLN A 319 8.54 19.85 -5.86
N VAL A 320 8.39 18.78 -6.62
CA VAL A 320 9.23 17.59 -6.48
C VAL A 320 10.61 17.90 -7.05
N GLN A 321 11.64 17.82 -6.21
CA GLN A 321 13.04 18.04 -6.61
C GLN A 321 13.71 16.72 -7.01
N CYS A 322 13.44 15.65 -6.27
CA CYS A 322 13.94 14.33 -6.59
C CYS A 322 13.00 13.23 -6.10
N ALA A 323 13.11 12.07 -6.73
CA ALA A 323 12.56 10.82 -6.22
C ALA A 323 13.64 9.74 -6.33
N ALA A 324 13.74 8.87 -5.33
CA ALA A 324 14.74 7.82 -5.27
C ALA A 324 14.09 6.44 -5.00
N ASP A 325 14.52 5.44 -5.77
CA ASP A 325 14.27 4.03 -5.44
C ASP A 325 15.21 3.62 -4.31
N THR A 326 14.64 3.34 -3.14
CA THR A 326 15.40 3.20 -1.90
C THR A 326 15.26 1.79 -1.34
N TRP A 327 16.38 1.10 -1.19
CA TRP A 327 16.45 -0.19 -0.51
C TRP A 327 17.20 -0.05 0.81
N VAL A 328 16.51 -0.35 1.90
CA VAL A 328 17.09 -0.31 3.25
C VAL A 328 17.47 -1.73 3.67
N GLN A 329 18.75 -1.98 3.85
CA GLN A 329 19.25 -3.19 4.49
C GLN A 329 18.95 -3.13 5.98
N VAL A 330 18.36 -4.19 6.51
CA VAL A 330 18.05 -4.37 7.93
C VAL A 330 18.73 -5.65 8.40
N THR A 331 19.65 -5.51 9.36
CA THR A 331 20.32 -6.61 10.04
C THR A 331 19.82 -6.67 11.48
N GLU A 332 19.34 -7.84 11.90
CA GLU A 332 18.87 -8.08 13.26
C GLU A 332 20.05 -8.29 14.20
N HIS A 333 20.08 -7.59 15.33
CA HIS A 333 21.12 -7.78 16.33
C HIS A 333 20.95 -9.15 16.99
N ALA A 334 22.06 -9.86 17.20
CA ALA A 334 22.06 -11.11 17.95
C ALA A 334 21.95 -10.81 19.46
N ALA A 335 20.76 -10.40 19.92
CA ALA A 335 20.35 -10.40 21.31
C ALA A 335 18.81 -10.40 21.37
N ASP A 336 18.26 -11.56 21.76
CA ASP A 336 16.86 -11.92 22.09
C ASP A 336 16.35 -13.23 21.41
N ALA A 337 17.20 -13.94 20.67
CA ALA A 337 16.91 -15.31 20.22
C ALA A 337 17.07 -16.38 21.33
N ALA A 338 17.32 -16.00 22.58
CA ALA A 338 17.70 -16.91 23.67
C ALA A 338 16.67 -17.07 24.80
N ASP A 339 15.45 -16.51 24.70
CA ASP A 339 14.47 -16.58 25.80
C ASP A 339 13.10 -17.18 25.46
N SER A 340 13.02 -17.98 24.38
CA SER A 340 11.80 -18.76 24.06
C SER A 340 12.01 -20.28 24.01
N SER A 341 13.07 -20.81 24.64
CA SER A 341 13.33 -22.25 24.66
C SER A 341 13.94 -22.76 25.98
N SER A 342 13.28 -22.55 27.12
CA SER A 342 13.47 -23.44 28.28
C SER A 342 12.30 -23.46 29.26
N SER A 343 11.29 -24.30 28.98
CA SER A 343 10.52 -25.11 29.95
C SER A 343 9.27 -25.67 29.24
N GLY A 344 8.89 -26.94 29.30
CA GLY A 344 9.54 -28.13 29.81
C GLY A 344 9.12 -29.30 28.92
N SER A 345 9.95 -30.33 28.97
CA SER A 345 9.90 -31.57 28.22
C SER A 345 8.79 -32.53 28.64
N GLN A 346 8.41 -33.39 27.67
CA GLN A 346 8.03 -34.81 27.80
C GLN A 346 6.58 -35.15 28.22
N GLN A 347 5.79 -35.71 27.30
CA GLN A 347 5.66 -37.15 26.96
C GLN A 347 4.30 -37.43 26.29
N GLY A 348 4.26 -38.35 25.32
CA GLY A 348 2.99 -38.88 24.78
C GLY A 348 3.04 -39.35 23.33
N THR A 349 3.72 -40.46 23.08
CA THR A 349 3.68 -41.26 21.85
C THR A 349 2.27 -41.82 21.56
N ALA A 350 1.80 -41.76 20.31
CA ALA A 350 1.12 -42.90 19.66
C ALA A 350 0.92 -42.65 18.15
N GLN A 351 1.20 -43.70 17.39
CA GLN A 351 1.02 -43.89 15.96
C GLN A 351 -0.43 -43.72 15.50
N GLN A 352 -0.62 -43.27 14.26
CA GLN A 352 -1.46 -44.02 13.30
C GLN A 352 -1.14 -43.62 11.85
N GLN A 353 -0.58 -44.59 11.12
CA GLN A 353 -0.64 -44.67 9.67
C GLN A 353 -2.04 -45.15 9.25
N ALA A 354 -2.59 -44.56 8.19
CA ALA A 354 -3.48 -45.26 7.28
C ALA A 354 -3.34 -44.65 5.89
N ALA A 355 -3.04 -45.53 4.94
CA ALA A 355 -2.81 -45.27 3.53
C ALA A 355 -4.11 -45.35 2.72
N SER A 356 -3.96 -45.13 1.41
CA SER A 356 -4.86 -45.49 0.29
C SER A 356 -6.01 -44.50 0.00
N ALA A 357 -6.35 -44.17 -1.24
CA ALA A 357 -5.85 -44.57 -2.54
C ALA A 357 -6.14 -43.47 -3.56
N GLU A 358 -5.34 -43.50 -4.61
CA GLU A 358 -5.52 -42.82 -5.88
C GLU A 358 -6.88 -43.19 -6.52
N ASP A 359 -7.47 -42.26 -7.26
CA ASP A 359 -8.11 -42.63 -8.52
C ASP A 359 -7.75 -41.60 -9.60
N HIS A 360 -7.12 -42.13 -10.64
CA HIS A 360 -6.66 -41.43 -11.83
C HIS A 360 -7.78 -41.45 -12.86
N SER A 361 -8.07 -40.29 -13.46
CA SER A 361 -8.62 -40.25 -14.81
C SER A 361 -7.86 -39.22 -15.63
N SER A 362 -6.97 -39.78 -16.44
CA SER A 362 -6.12 -39.16 -17.43
C SER A 362 -6.91 -38.68 -18.66
N CYS A 363 -6.53 -37.53 -19.22
CA CYS A 363 -6.33 -37.45 -20.66
C CYS A 363 -5.14 -36.54 -20.99
N SER A 364 -4.07 -37.23 -21.38
CA SER A 364 -2.89 -36.83 -22.17
C SER A 364 -3.29 -36.02 -23.41
N SER A 365 -2.50 -35.18 -24.05
CA SER A 365 -1.06 -35.22 -24.41
C SER A 365 -0.68 -33.80 -24.92
N SER A 366 0.55 -33.31 -25.08
CA SER A 366 1.85 -33.92 -25.34
C SER A 366 2.93 -32.82 -25.29
N GLY A 367 4.09 -33.15 -24.70
CA GLY A 367 5.41 -32.82 -25.26
C GLY A 367 5.92 -31.37 -25.20
N ALA A 368 6.54 -30.98 -24.08
CA ALA A 368 7.69 -30.06 -24.03
C ALA A 368 8.19 -29.97 -22.57
N GLY A 369 8.77 -31.06 -22.07
CA GLY A 369 9.18 -31.19 -20.67
C GLY A 369 10.61 -31.65 -20.53
N GLN A 370 11.56 -31.04 -21.24
CA GLN A 370 12.99 -31.22 -20.99
C GLN A 370 13.85 -30.16 -21.73
N GLU A 371 13.55 -28.87 -21.57
CA GLU A 371 14.47 -27.80 -22.02
C GLU A 371 14.37 -26.51 -21.15
N LEU A 372 13.81 -26.60 -19.95
CA LEU A 372 13.54 -25.46 -19.07
C LEU A 372 14.55 -25.27 -17.92
N LEU A 373 15.74 -25.90 -17.99
CA LEU A 373 16.78 -25.75 -16.97
C LEU A 373 18.09 -25.09 -17.45
N ALA A 374 18.13 -24.55 -18.66
CA ALA A 374 19.36 -23.96 -19.23
C ALA A 374 19.24 -22.51 -19.73
N ALA A 375 18.09 -21.85 -19.55
CA ALA A 375 17.88 -20.46 -19.99
C ALA A 375 17.95 -19.41 -18.86
N ALA A 376 18.39 -19.80 -17.65
CA ALA A 376 18.50 -18.91 -16.49
C ALA A 376 19.89 -18.29 -16.30
N GLN A 377 20.81 -18.41 -17.27
CA GLN A 377 22.21 -18.00 -17.07
C GLN A 377 22.82 -17.05 -18.10
N GLN A 378 22.13 -16.61 -19.16
CA GLN A 378 22.77 -15.68 -20.11
C GLN A 378 21.79 -14.62 -20.62
N GLY A 379 21.94 -13.41 -20.07
CA GLY A 379 21.19 -12.20 -20.40
C GLY A 379 21.47 -11.03 -19.43
N SER A 380 22.76 -10.68 -19.28
CA SER A 380 23.32 -9.47 -18.62
C SER A 380 22.79 -8.18 -19.29
N SER A 381 22.63 -7.00 -18.67
CA SER A 381 23.24 -6.33 -17.50
C SER A 381 22.19 -5.43 -16.82
N SER A 382 22.11 -5.25 -15.51
CA SER A 382 23.18 -4.81 -14.62
C SER A 382 23.11 -5.52 -13.26
N ASP A 383 24.25 -6.07 -12.83
CA ASP A 383 24.57 -6.15 -11.41
C ASP A 383 24.69 -4.71 -10.89
N ALA A 384 23.55 -4.08 -10.57
CA ALA A 384 23.55 -2.92 -9.70
C ALA A 384 23.97 -3.44 -8.32
N GLN A 385 25.28 -3.42 -8.04
CA GLN A 385 25.75 -3.41 -6.67
C GLN A 385 25.03 -2.23 -6.00
N LEU A 386 24.02 -2.52 -5.17
CA LEU A 386 23.39 -1.54 -4.29
C LEU A 386 24.52 -0.96 -3.43
N LEU A 387 24.96 0.24 -3.82
CA LEU A 387 25.91 1.03 -3.07
C LEU A 387 25.15 1.59 -1.88
N LEU A 388 25.40 0.98 -0.72
CA LEU A 388 24.86 1.42 0.55
C LEU A 388 25.61 2.70 0.95
N ASP A 389 25.12 3.85 0.50
CA ASP A 389 25.80 5.14 0.65
C ASP A 389 25.52 5.81 2.01
N TYR A 390 24.59 5.27 2.80
CA TYR A 390 24.31 5.77 4.14
C TYR A 390 25.18 5.11 5.21
N GLN A 391 25.60 5.91 6.20
CA GLN A 391 26.21 5.39 7.42
C GLN A 391 25.20 4.51 8.17
N PRO A 392 25.57 3.28 8.59
CA PRO A 392 24.68 2.42 9.36
C PRO A 392 24.16 3.11 10.62
N ARG A 393 22.85 3.00 10.89
CA ARG A 393 22.21 3.50 12.12
C ARG A 393 21.64 2.33 12.93
N ASN A 394 21.53 2.50 14.24
CA ASN A 394 20.84 1.53 15.11
C ASN A 394 19.42 2.03 15.41
N VAL A 395 18.41 1.22 15.07
CA VAL A 395 16.99 1.56 15.27
C VAL A 395 16.27 0.33 15.82
N GLN A 396 15.73 0.44 17.04
CA GLN A 396 14.85 -0.58 17.65
C GLN A 396 15.41 -2.03 17.62
N GLY A 397 16.71 -2.20 17.86
CA GLY A 397 17.37 -3.52 17.86
C GLY A 397 17.83 -3.99 16.47
N PHE A 398 17.75 -3.13 15.45
CA PHE A 398 18.24 -3.41 14.10
C PHE A 398 19.36 -2.44 13.70
N THR A 399 20.35 -2.95 12.97
CA THR A 399 21.26 -2.12 12.17
C THR A 399 20.61 -1.87 10.82
N VAL A 400 20.45 -0.61 10.45
CA VAL A 400 19.79 -0.19 9.21
C VAL A 400 20.76 0.60 8.34
N GLN A 401 20.78 0.30 7.04
CA GLN A 401 21.63 0.98 6.06
C GLN A 401 20.88 1.14 4.74
N ALA A 402 20.74 2.37 4.25
CA ALA A 402 20.02 2.65 3.00
C ALA A 402 20.96 2.71 1.80
N ALA A 403 20.45 2.29 0.64
CA ALA A 403 20.96 2.59 -0.68
C ALA A 403 19.85 3.30 -1.46
N GLU A 404 20.16 4.45 -2.05
CA GLU A 404 19.23 5.27 -2.83
C GLU A 404 19.70 5.35 -4.27
N ASN A 405 18.82 5.04 -5.22
CA ASN A 405 19.06 5.25 -6.65
C ASN A 405 18.15 6.38 -7.13
N SER A 406 18.73 7.52 -7.55
CA SER A 406 17.93 8.63 -8.10
C SER A 406 17.15 8.18 -9.33
N LEU A 407 15.86 8.54 -9.39
CA LEU A 407 14.98 8.23 -10.52
C LEU A 407 15.00 9.35 -11.57
N PHE A 408 15.35 10.56 -11.17
CA PHE A 408 15.63 11.72 -12.02
C PHE A 408 16.47 12.75 -11.27
#